data_AF-A0A1E7F2V5-F1
#
_entry.id   AF-A0A1E7F2V5-F1
#
_cell.length_a   1.000
_cell.length_b   1.000
_cell.length_c   1.000
_cell.angle_alpha   90.00
_cell.angle_beta   90.00
_cell.angle_gamma   90.00
#
_symmetry.space_group_name_H-M   'P 1'
#
loop_
_entity.id
_entity.type
_entity.pdbx_description
1 polymer ?
#
loop_
_entity_poly.entity_id
_entity_poly.type
_entity_poly.pdbx_seq_one_letter_code
_entity_poly.pdbx_strand_id
1 'polypeptide(L)'
;MSTKNTNNNDNKNDQERELPHDFDPSSYAVIIGRGKKIRETVGNQRLRVIASSFLPEYSTAKENKAIKTRLVDKVMALIRTACQEGDCNCGGKRCRRIAFVRQTKNGQWFEVSNNVAREKVGYIFRDLLASNYLSSSKSKTAKKIQRQHQDQQQQQQQHQRVREQEMQQKTQYQISRNIMIDLDELDYLLCSPLIECDMISIGDDFTI
;
A
#
# COMPACT_ATOMS: atom_id res chain seq x y z
N MET A 1 15.31 -61.85 -9.84
CA MET A 1 14.20 -61.43 -8.95
C MET A 1 13.78 -60.03 -9.38
N SER A 2 12.72 -59.94 -10.21
CA SER A 2 12.26 -58.67 -10.79
C SER A 2 11.26 -58.00 -9.86
N THR A 3 11.58 -56.82 -9.35
CA THR A 3 10.65 -55.97 -8.61
C THR A 3 9.79 -55.20 -9.59
N LYS A 4 8.47 -55.45 -9.54
CA LYS A 4 7.46 -54.76 -10.34
C LYS A 4 7.30 -53.33 -9.82
N ASN A 5 7.59 -52.36 -10.67
CA ASN A 5 7.36 -50.94 -10.42
C ASN A 5 5.88 -50.64 -10.76
N THR A 6 5.02 -50.56 -9.74
CA THR A 6 3.60 -50.24 -9.93
C THR A 6 3.43 -48.73 -9.89
N ASN A 7 3.33 -48.14 -11.09
CA ASN A 7 2.86 -46.77 -11.28
C ASN A 7 1.37 -46.67 -10.92
N ASN A 8 1.06 -46.34 -9.67
CA ASN A 8 -0.30 -45.97 -9.26
C ASN A 8 -0.57 -44.51 -9.65
N ASN A 9 -1.15 -44.33 -10.84
CA ASN A 9 -1.90 -43.13 -11.20
C ASN A 9 -3.22 -43.09 -10.39
N ASP A 10 -3.10 -42.72 -9.12
CA ASP A 10 -4.26 -42.42 -8.28
C ASP A 10 -4.82 -41.05 -8.68
N ASN A 11 -5.74 -41.05 -9.66
CA ASN A 11 -6.74 -39.99 -9.79
C ASN A 11 -7.64 -40.04 -8.54
N LYS A 12 -7.14 -39.53 -7.41
CA LYS A 12 -7.93 -39.30 -6.20
C LYS A 12 -8.91 -38.17 -6.51
N ASN A 13 -10.08 -38.55 -7.01
CA ASN A 13 -11.31 -37.82 -6.73
C ASN A 13 -11.44 -37.74 -5.21
N ASP A 14 -10.85 -36.70 -4.61
CA ASP A 14 -11.15 -36.31 -3.25
C ASP A 14 -12.67 -36.17 -3.17
N GLN A 15 -13.32 -37.13 -2.53
CA GLN A 15 -14.77 -37.34 -2.59
C GLN A 15 -15.49 -36.10 -2.05
N GLU A 16 -15.90 -35.22 -2.94
CA GLU A 16 -16.82 -34.14 -2.62
C GLU A 16 -18.23 -34.70 -2.56
N ARG A 17 -18.94 -34.37 -1.49
CA ARG A 17 -20.30 -34.85 -1.28
C ARG A 17 -21.28 -33.75 -1.66
N GLU A 18 -22.15 -34.05 -2.61
CA GLU A 18 -23.25 -33.16 -2.97
C GLU A 18 -24.15 -32.90 -1.77
N LEU A 19 -24.48 -31.63 -1.57
CA LEU A 19 -25.42 -31.19 -0.56
C LEU A 19 -26.80 -30.95 -1.19
N PRO A 20 -27.87 -31.03 -0.38
CA PRO A 20 -29.22 -30.74 -0.86
C PRO A 20 -29.30 -29.36 -1.54
N HIS A 21 -30.19 -29.22 -2.53
CA HIS A 21 -30.38 -27.95 -3.24
C HIS A 21 -30.81 -26.80 -2.32
N ASP A 22 -31.53 -27.12 -1.24
CA ASP A 22 -31.97 -26.15 -0.22
C ASP A 22 -30.90 -25.90 0.87
N PHE A 23 -29.67 -26.37 0.67
CA PHE A 23 -28.60 -26.16 1.62
C PHE A 23 -28.13 -24.70 1.59
N ASP A 24 -28.21 -24.05 2.75
CA ASP A 24 -27.62 -22.74 2.97
C ASP A 24 -26.46 -22.88 3.98
N PRO A 25 -25.22 -22.48 3.62
CA PRO A 25 -24.10 -22.55 4.53
C PRO A 25 -24.31 -21.61 5.74
N SER A 26 -23.89 -22.06 6.91
CA SER A 26 -23.80 -21.19 8.09
C SER A 26 -22.92 -19.97 7.79
N SER A 27 -23.21 -18.83 8.42
CA SER A 27 -22.39 -17.61 8.31
C SER A 27 -20.92 -17.84 8.71
N TYR A 28 -20.66 -18.88 9.49
CA TYR A 28 -19.32 -19.27 9.93
C TYR A 28 -18.65 -20.33 9.06
N ALA A 29 -19.38 -20.91 8.11
CA ALA A 29 -18.82 -21.87 7.18
C ALA A 29 -17.77 -21.20 6.27
N VAL A 30 -16.69 -21.91 6.04
CA VAL A 30 -15.60 -21.51 5.16
C VAL A 30 -15.96 -21.92 3.74
N ILE A 31 -16.05 -20.92 2.86
CA ILE A 31 -16.32 -21.13 1.44
C ILE A 31 -14.98 -21.25 0.69
N ILE A 32 -14.78 -22.40 0.08
CA ILE A 32 -13.61 -22.73 -0.72
C ILE A 32 -13.85 -22.23 -2.15
N GLY A 33 -13.08 -21.21 -2.52
CA GLY A 33 -13.11 -20.62 -3.84
C GLY A 33 -12.07 -19.51 -3.99
N ARG A 34 -12.12 -18.82 -5.12
CA ARG A 34 -11.24 -17.70 -5.48
C ARG A 34 -12.04 -16.41 -5.62
N GLY A 35 -11.38 -15.28 -5.39
CA GLY A 35 -11.95 -13.95 -5.57
C GLY A 35 -12.22 -13.20 -4.26
N LYS A 36 -12.39 -11.88 -4.40
CA LYS A 36 -12.54 -10.94 -3.27
C LYS A 36 -13.81 -11.21 -2.46
N LYS A 37 -14.96 -11.38 -3.13
CA LYS A 37 -16.25 -11.67 -2.47
C LYS A 37 -16.17 -12.87 -1.54
N ILE A 38 -15.55 -13.97 -1.99
CA ILE A 38 -15.35 -15.18 -1.19
C ILE A 38 -14.38 -14.95 -0.03
N ARG A 39 -13.31 -14.17 -0.25
CA ARG A 39 -12.34 -13.84 0.81
C ARG A 39 -12.96 -13.00 1.92
N GLU A 40 -13.93 -12.17 1.59
CA GLU A 40 -14.59 -11.22 2.50
C GLU A 40 -15.79 -11.82 3.24
N THR A 41 -16.15 -13.09 3.01
CA THR A 41 -17.21 -13.74 3.79
C THR A 41 -16.80 -13.90 5.25
N VAL A 42 -17.79 -13.84 6.16
CA VAL A 42 -17.55 -13.89 7.61
C VAL A 42 -16.75 -15.13 8.01
N GLY A 43 -17.14 -16.32 7.55
CA GLY A 43 -16.39 -17.56 7.83
C GLY A 43 -14.93 -17.52 7.34
N ASN A 44 -14.67 -16.96 6.16
CA ASN A 44 -13.31 -16.86 5.62
C ASN A 44 -12.46 -15.81 6.34
N GLN A 45 -13.07 -14.69 6.75
CA GLN A 45 -12.40 -13.70 7.60
C GLN A 45 -12.05 -14.29 8.96
N ARG A 46 -12.99 -15.00 9.61
CA ARG A 46 -12.75 -15.71 10.88
C ARG A 46 -11.64 -16.74 10.75
N LEU A 47 -11.62 -17.53 9.69
CA LEU A 47 -10.50 -18.46 9.39
C LEU A 47 -9.16 -17.73 9.38
N ARG A 48 -9.06 -16.54 8.75
CA ARG A 48 -7.80 -15.77 8.74
C ARG A 48 -7.42 -15.29 10.14
N VAL A 49 -8.39 -14.84 10.95
CA VAL A 49 -8.14 -14.41 12.34
C VAL A 49 -7.64 -15.58 13.18
N ILE A 50 -8.32 -16.73 13.13
CA ILE A 50 -7.91 -17.95 13.85
C ILE A 50 -6.52 -18.41 13.37
N ALA A 51 -6.28 -18.49 12.06
CA ALA A 51 -4.96 -18.87 11.56
C ALA A 51 -3.86 -17.89 11.99
N SER A 52 -4.18 -16.59 12.10
CA SER A 52 -3.24 -15.57 12.56
C SER A 52 -2.82 -15.77 14.02
N SER A 53 -3.68 -16.30 14.89
CA SER A 53 -3.29 -16.57 16.29
C SER A 53 -2.29 -17.71 16.43
N PHE A 54 -2.31 -18.68 15.50
CA PHE A 54 -1.35 -19.80 15.45
C PHE A 54 -0.11 -19.51 14.58
N LEU A 55 -0.05 -18.35 13.95
CA LEU A 55 1.01 -17.99 13.02
C LEU A 55 2.41 -17.95 13.66
N PRO A 56 2.62 -17.45 14.90
CA PRO A 56 3.92 -17.47 15.56
C PRO A 56 4.46 -18.90 15.70
N GLU A 57 3.66 -19.82 16.27
CA GLU A 57 4.01 -21.24 16.39
C GLU A 57 4.31 -21.89 15.03
N TYR A 58 3.49 -21.58 14.02
CA TYR A 58 3.67 -22.10 12.67
C TYR A 58 4.99 -21.63 12.03
N SER A 59 5.35 -20.36 12.26
CA SER A 59 6.57 -19.74 11.73
C SER A 59 7.85 -20.32 12.32
N THR A 60 7.83 -20.67 13.61
CA THR A 60 8.96 -21.27 14.33
C THR A 60 9.17 -22.72 13.90
N ALA A 61 8.10 -23.42 13.50
CA ALA A 61 8.13 -24.82 13.10
C ALA A 61 8.68 -25.06 11.66
N LYS A 62 9.71 -24.31 11.21
CA LYS A 62 10.18 -24.32 9.81
C LYS A 62 10.46 -25.73 9.28
N GLU A 63 11.17 -26.55 10.05
CA GLU A 63 11.65 -27.87 9.65
C GLU A 63 10.74 -29.02 10.11
N ASN A 64 9.92 -28.79 11.14
CA ASN A 64 9.08 -29.85 11.70
C ASN A 64 7.69 -29.91 11.01
N LYS A 65 7.59 -30.79 10.01
CA LYS A 65 6.34 -31.04 9.26
C LYS A 65 5.19 -31.51 10.16
N ALA A 66 5.47 -32.32 11.19
CA ALA A 66 4.43 -32.85 12.07
C ALA A 66 3.76 -31.75 12.90
N ILE A 67 4.53 -30.77 13.38
CA ILE A 67 3.99 -29.62 14.12
C ILE A 67 3.09 -28.77 13.21
N LYS A 68 3.50 -28.51 11.96
CA LYS A 68 2.68 -27.76 10.99
C LYS A 68 1.35 -28.45 10.71
N THR A 69 1.37 -29.77 10.48
CA THR A 69 0.15 -30.55 10.28
C THR A 69 -0.75 -30.47 11.50
N ARG A 70 -0.20 -30.63 12.71
CA ARG A 70 -0.95 -30.51 13.97
C ARG A 70 -1.60 -29.13 14.13
N LEU A 71 -0.91 -28.05 13.77
CA LEU A 71 -1.47 -26.69 13.84
C LEU A 71 -2.61 -26.50 12.83
N VAL A 72 -2.46 -27.02 11.61
CA VAL A 72 -3.54 -27.02 10.61
C VAL A 72 -4.76 -27.79 11.11
N ASP A 73 -4.56 -28.99 11.66
CA ASP A 73 -5.65 -29.80 12.22
C ASP A 73 -6.33 -29.10 13.42
N LYS A 74 -5.57 -28.41 14.29
CA LYS A 74 -6.12 -27.59 15.38
C LYS A 74 -7.03 -26.48 14.85
N VAL A 75 -6.58 -25.72 13.84
CA VAL A 75 -7.40 -24.67 13.23
C VAL A 75 -8.67 -25.24 12.62
N MET A 76 -8.58 -26.37 11.92
CA MET A 76 -9.75 -27.04 11.37
C MET A 76 -10.74 -27.49 12.45
N ALA A 77 -10.24 -28.03 13.57
CA ALA A 77 -11.08 -28.42 14.69
C ALA A 77 -11.84 -27.22 15.27
N LEU A 78 -11.16 -26.10 15.51
CA LEU A 78 -11.78 -24.87 16.01
C LEU A 78 -12.88 -24.34 15.10
N ILE A 79 -12.68 -24.38 13.78
CA ILE A 79 -13.69 -23.93 12.81
C ILE A 79 -14.91 -24.86 12.85
N ARG A 80 -14.69 -26.17 12.96
CA ARG A 80 -15.79 -27.14 13.10
C ARG A 80 -16.59 -26.92 14.37
N THR A 81 -15.92 -26.72 15.50
CA THR A 81 -16.56 -26.40 16.77
C THR A 81 -17.36 -25.09 16.66
N ALA A 82 -16.78 -24.04 16.07
CA ALA A 82 -17.48 -22.76 15.87
C ALA A 82 -18.70 -22.89 14.94
N CYS A 83 -18.66 -23.75 13.92
CA CYS A 83 -19.81 -24.04 13.05
C CYS A 83 -20.85 -24.93 13.73
N GLN A 84 -20.43 -25.73 14.73
CA GLN A 84 -21.33 -26.54 15.54
C GLN A 84 -22.06 -25.70 16.57
N GLU A 85 -21.39 -24.74 17.22
CA GLU A 85 -21.96 -23.89 18.27
C GLU A 85 -22.74 -22.69 17.71
N GLY A 86 -22.46 -22.28 16.47
CA GLY A 86 -23.14 -21.16 15.85
C GLY A 86 -24.64 -21.39 15.68
N ASP A 87 -25.43 -20.37 16.02
CA ASP A 87 -26.86 -20.32 15.74
C ASP A 87 -27.08 -20.54 14.23
N CYS A 88 -27.64 -21.70 13.86
CA CYS A 88 -28.27 -21.78 12.57
C CYS A 88 -29.58 -20.99 12.71
N ASN A 89 -29.73 -19.88 11.99
CA ASN A 89 -31.03 -19.21 11.83
C ASN A 89 -31.97 -20.01 10.92
N CYS A 90 -31.84 -21.33 10.95
CA CYS A 90 -32.40 -22.25 9.97
C CYS A 90 -33.80 -22.76 10.34
N GLY A 91 -34.40 -22.22 11.40
CA GLY A 91 -35.80 -22.50 11.78
C GLY A 91 -36.11 -23.99 11.96
N GLY A 92 -35.13 -24.80 12.38
CA GLY A 92 -35.29 -26.25 12.55
C GLY A 92 -35.20 -27.08 11.26
N LYS A 93 -34.94 -26.48 10.09
CA LYS A 93 -34.61 -27.26 8.89
C LYS A 93 -33.20 -27.83 9.00
N ARG A 94 -32.96 -28.93 8.29
CA ARG A 94 -31.76 -29.80 8.35
C ARG A 94 -30.45 -29.07 7.96
N CYS A 95 -30.02 -28.04 8.70
CA CYS A 95 -28.69 -27.48 8.54
C CYS A 95 -27.68 -28.51 8.98
N ARG A 96 -27.13 -29.21 7.99
CA ARG A 96 -25.92 -29.97 8.21
C ARG A 96 -24.83 -28.96 8.56
N ARG A 97 -24.30 -29.03 9.78
CA ARG A 97 -23.28 -28.10 10.29
C ARG A 97 -21.94 -28.42 9.62
N ILE A 98 -21.80 -27.98 8.37
CA ILE A 98 -20.61 -28.23 7.54
C ILE A 98 -19.72 -27.01 7.61
N ALA A 99 -18.48 -27.24 8.03
CA ALA A 99 -17.49 -26.18 8.20
C ALA A 99 -16.84 -25.74 6.88
N PHE A 100 -16.71 -26.63 5.90
CA PHE A 100 -16.00 -26.36 4.65
C PHE A 100 -16.87 -26.75 3.46
N VAL A 101 -17.22 -25.77 2.65
CA VAL A 101 -18.11 -25.95 1.50
C VAL A 101 -17.51 -25.32 0.26
N ARG A 102 -17.91 -25.82 -0.91
CA ARG A 102 -17.57 -25.26 -2.22
C ARG A 102 -18.85 -25.05 -3.01
N GLN A 103 -18.95 -23.89 -3.67
CA GLN A 103 -20.04 -23.63 -4.60
C GLN A 103 -19.56 -23.90 -6.03
N THR A 104 -20.37 -24.59 -6.83
CA THR A 104 -20.13 -24.71 -8.27
C THR A 104 -20.67 -23.50 -9.01
N LYS A 105 -20.30 -23.38 -10.30
CA LYS A 105 -20.83 -22.33 -11.19
C LYS A 105 -22.35 -22.40 -11.33
N ASN A 106 -22.94 -23.58 -11.13
CA ASN A 106 -24.38 -23.82 -11.22
C ASN A 106 -25.11 -23.47 -9.92
N GLY A 107 -24.41 -22.93 -8.91
CA GLY A 107 -24.98 -22.56 -7.62
C GLY A 107 -25.11 -23.71 -6.61
N GLN A 108 -24.78 -24.95 -7.00
CA GLN A 108 -24.88 -26.12 -6.12
C GLN A 108 -23.73 -26.18 -5.11
N TRP A 109 -24.06 -26.59 -3.88
CA TRP A 109 -23.11 -26.71 -2.78
C TRP A 109 -22.57 -28.14 -2.62
N PHE A 110 -21.28 -28.21 -2.33
CA PHE A 110 -20.55 -29.45 -2.10
C PHE A 110 -19.85 -29.36 -0.75
N GLU A 111 -19.96 -30.41 0.04
CA GLU A 111 -19.12 -30.64 1.21
C GLU A 111 -17.74 -31.07 0.74
N VAL A 112 -16.74 -30.39 1.27
CA VAL A 112 -15.36 -30.55 0.83
C VAL A 112 -14.63 -31.54 1.72
N SER A 113 -13.77 -32.36 1.12
CA SER A 113 -12.95 -33.34 1.83
C SER A 113 -12.00 -32.68 2.83
N ASN A 114 -11.59 -33.45 3.84
CA ASN A 114 -10.60 -33.00 4.82
C ASN A 114 -9.29 -32.58 4.18
N ASN A 115 -8.89 -33.23 3.08
CA ASN A 115 -7.63 -32.95 2.40
C ASN A 115 -7.64 -31.54 1.80
N VAL A 116 -8.69 -31.20 1.06
CA VAL A 116 -8.85 -29.88 0.46
C VAL A 116 -9.04 -28.79 1.53
N ALA A 117 -9.74 -29.11 2.63
CA ALA A 117 -9.84 -28.19 3.77
C ALA A 117 -8.48 -27.92 4.42
N ARG A 118 -7.64 -28.94 4.63
CA ARG A 118 -6.26 -28.77 5.10
C ARG A 118 -5.42 -27.93 4.15
N GLU A 119 -5.53 -28.19 2.86
CA GLU A 119 -4.82 -27.43 1.84
C GLU A 119 -5.21 -25.95 1.90
N LYS A 120 -6.51 -25.65 2.03
CA LYS A 120 -7.03 -24.29 2.19
C LYS A 120 -6.43 -23.60 3.41
N VAL A 121 -6.42 -24.25 4.58
CA VAL A 121 -5.84 -23.70 5.81
C VAL A 121 -4.33 -23.49 5.66
N GLY A 122 -3.62 -24.46 5.07
CA GLY A 122 -2.18 -24.34 4.78
C GLY A 122 -1.87 -23.19 3.82
N TYR A 123 -2.71 -22.96 2.82
CA TYR A 123 -2.60 -21.79 1.95
C TYR A 123 -2.75 -20.48 2.72
N ILE A 124 -3.71 -20.39 3.66
CA ILE A 124 -3.87 -19.21 4.51
C ILE A 124 -2.62 -18.95 5.35
N PHE A 125 -2.01 -19.98 5.96
CA PHE A 125 -0.74 -19.80 6.67
C PHE A 125 0.36 -19.24 5.76
N ARG A 126 0.50 -19.76 4.54
CA ARG A 126 1.48 -19.25 3.56
C ARG A 126 1.20 -17.80 3.17
N ASP A 127 -0.07 -17.44 2.94
CA ASP A 127 -0.49 -16.06 2.63
C ASP A 127 -0.25 -15.11 3.81
N LEU A 128 -0.48 -15.56 5.04
CA LEU A 128 -0.20 -14.79 6.26
C LEU A 128 1.30 -14.58 6.48
N LEU A 129 2.13 -15.62 6.28
CA LEU A 129 3.59 -15.48 6.31
C LEU A 129 4.10 -14.52 5.24
N ALA A 130 3.58 -14.62 4.02
CA ALA A 130 3.95 -13.73 2.92
C ALA A 130 3.47 -12.29 3.12
N SER A 131 2.34 -12.07 3.81
CA SER A 131 1.82 -10.72 4.09
C SER A 131 2.45 -10.07 5.33
N ASN A 132 2.84 -10.86 6.33
CA ASN A 132 3.70 -10.40 7.44
C ASN A 132 5.10 -10.03 6.96
N TYR A 133 5.55 -10.61 5.85
CA TYR A 133 6.69 -10.12 5.08
C TYR A 133 6.27 -8.84 4.33
N LEU A 134 6.10 -7.74 5.08
CA LEU A 134 5.94 -6.36 4.62
C LEU A 134 5.35 -6.29 3.21
N SER A 135 4.01 -6.37 3.08
CA SER A 135 3.32 -6.30 1.78
C SER A 135 4.03 -5.28 0.86
N SER A 136 4.77 -5.82 -0.12
CA SER A 136 5.68 -5.02 -0.93
C SER A 136 4.93 -3.91 -1.66
N SER A 137 3.62 -4.06 -1.88
CA SER A 137 2.72 -3.06 -2.42
C SER A 137 2.54 -1.83 -1.51
N LYS A 138 2.32 -1.99 -0.19
CA LYS A 138 2.18 -0.83 0.72
C LYS A 138 3.49 -0.07 0.86
N SER A 139 4.61 -0.79 0.93
CA SER A 139 5.95 -0.18 0.98
C SER A 139 6.33 0.47 -0.36
N LYS A 140 5.99 -0.14 -1.51
CA LYS A 140 6.19 0.44 -2.85
C LYS A 140 5.31 1.68 -3.06
N THR A 141 4.04 1.64 -2.67
CA THR A 141 3.12 2.78 -2.75
C THR A 141 3.56 3.91 -1.83
N ALA A 142 3.95 3.61 -0.58
CA ALA A 142 4.50 4.62 0.34
C ALA A 142 5.78 5.27 -0.24
N LYS A 143 6.72 4.47 -0.75
CA LYS A 143 7.93 4.98 -1.43
C LYS A 143 7.62 5.78 -2.70
N LYS A 144 6.55 5.45 -3.43
CA LYS A 144 6.11 6.20 -4.61
C LYS A 144 5.51 7.55 -4.20
N ILE A 145 4.64 7.56 -3.19
CA ILE A 145 4.04 8.79 -2.64
C ILE A 145 5.14 9.70 -2.08
N GLN A 146 6.10 9.15 -1.34
CA GLN A 146 7.21 9.92 -0.77
C GLN A 146 8.08 10.58 -1.85
N ARG A 147 8.38 9.86 -2.94
CA ARG A 147 9.10 10.43 -4.09
C ARG A 147 8.31 11.54 -4.78
N GLN A 148 7.02 11.31 -5.05
CA GLN A 148 6.15 12.35 -5.64
C GLN A 148 6.08 13.62 -4.79
N HIS A 149 6.03 13.47 -3.46
CA HIS A 149 6.04 14.61 -2.55
C HIS A 149 7.37 15.36 -2.57
N GLN A 150 8.50 14.64 -2.61
CA GLN A 150 9.82 15.26 -2.75
C GLN A 150 9.98 16.00 -4.08
N ASP A 151 9.52 15.40 -5.19
CA ASP A 151 9.59 16.02 -6.52
C ASP A 151 8.73 17.30 -6.57
N GLN A 152 7.52 17.28 -6.00
CA GLN A 152 6.67 18.48 -5.89
C GLN A 152 7.32 19.58 -5.06
N GLN A 153 7.94 19.23 -3.92
CA GLN A 153 8.64 20.22 -3.09
C GLN A 153 9.83 20.85 -3.83
N GLN A 154 10.61 20.05 -4.56
CA GLN A 154 11.74 20.56 -5.34
C GLN A 154 11.27 21.50 -6.47
N GLN A 155 10.19 21.14 -7.17
CA GLN A 155 9.62 22.00 -8.22
C GLN A 155 9.11 23.33 -7.65
N GLN A 156 8.43 23.30 -6.50
CA GLN A 156 7.96 24.53 -5.84
C GLN A 156 9.13 25.44 -5.44
N GLN A 157 10.20 24.88 -4.87
CA GLN A 157 11.39 25.64 -4.50
C GLN A 157 12.12 26.22 -5.72
N GLN A 158 12.22 25.47 -6.82
CA GLN A 158 12.80 26.00 -8.07
C GLN A 158 11.95 27.15 -8.61
N HIS A 159 10.63 27.00 -8.63
CA HIS A 159 9.74 28.04 -9.13
C HIS A 159 9.73 29.32 -8.26
N GLN A 160 9.90 29.18 -6.94
CA GLN A 160 10.08 30.33 -6.05
C GLN A 160 11.40 31.07 -6.33
N ARG A 161 12.51 30.34 -6.47
CA ARG A 161 13.83 30.93 -6.77
C ARG A 161 13.84 31.71 -8.09
N VAL A 162 13.21 31.17 -9.14
CA VAL A 162 13.11 31.87 -10.43
C VAL A 162 12.30 33.16 -10.28
N ARG A 163 11.16 33.12 -9.58
CA ARG A 163 10.35 34.33 -9.32
C ARG A 163 11.08 35.39 -8.51
N GLU A 164 11.88 34.99 -7.53
CA GLU A 164 12.70 35.91 -6.74
C GLU A 164 13.79 36.57 -7.59
N GLN A 165 14.48 35.81 -8.43
CA GLN A 165 15.48 36.34 -9.37
C GLN A 165 14.86 37.33 -10.36
N GLU A 166 13.70 37.00 -10.94
CA GLU A 166 12.98 37.91 -11.83
C GLU A 166 12.57 39.21 -11.13
N MET A 167 12.13 39.13 -9.87
CA MET A 167 11.75 40.31 -9.08
C MET A 167 12.97 41.19 -8.78
N GLN A 168 14.11 40.59 -8.42
CA GLN A 168 15.36 41.30 -8.19
C GLN A 168 15.85 41.98 -9.47
N GLN A 169 15.80 41.30 -10.61
CA GLN A 169 16.22 41.85 -11.89
C GLN A 169 15.34 43.03 -12.32
N LYS A 170 14.01 42.92 -12.14
CA LYS A 170 13.08 44.04 -12.38
C LYS A 170 13.37 45.22 -11.47
N THR A 171 13.63 44.96 -10.19
CA THR A 171 13.95 46.01 -9.21
C THR A 171 15.27 46.70 -9.57
N GLN A 172 16.30 45.93 -9.92
CA GLN A 172 17.59 46.46 -10.38
C GLN A 172 17.40 47.33 -11.63
N TYR A 173 16.64 46.87 -12.62
CA TYR A 173 16.32 47.65 -13.81
C TYR A 173 15.59 48.96 -13.46
N GLN A 174 14.63 48.92 -12.54
CA GLN A 174 13.90 50.10 -12.09
C GLN A 174 14.83 51.10 -11.38
N ILE A 175 15.72 50.62 -10.51
CA ILE A 175 16.73 51.45 -9.83
C ILE A 175 17.68 52.09 -10.85
N SER A 176 18.24 51.30 -11.77
CA SER A 176 19.13 51.80 -12.82
C SER A 176 18.43 52.85 -13.69
N ARG A 177 17.16 52.62 -14.03
CA ARG A 177 16.35 53.58 -14.79
C ARG A 177 16.15 54.89 -14.03
N ASN A 178 15.84 54.84 -12.73
CA ASN A 178 15.67 56.04 -11.91
C ASN A 178 16.98 56.83 -11.76
N ILE A 179 18.10 56.15 -11.48
CA ILE A 179 19.43 56.80 -11.39
C ILE A 179 19.81 57.49 -12.70
N MET A 180 19.48 56.87 -13.85
CA MET A 180 19.78 57.43 -15.16
C MET A 180 18.98 58.72 -15.42
N ILE A 181 17.76 58.84 -14.90
CA ILE A 181 16.94 60.06 -14.98
C ILE A 181 17.51 61.17 -14.08
N ASP A 182 17.99 60.84 -12.87
CA ASP A 182 18.56 61.82 -11.94
C ASP A 182 19.90 62.43 -12.43
N LEU A 183 20.66 61.71 -13.27
CA LEU A 183 21.90 62.21 -13.86
C LEU A 183 21.66 63.23 -14.99
N ASP A 184 20.58 63.09 -15.76
CA ASP A 184 20.18 64.08 -16.78
C ASP A 184 19.72 65.41 -16.13
N GLU A 185 19.20 65.37 -14.89
CA GLU A 185 18.80 66.57 -14.13
C GLU A 185 20.02 67.34 -13.59
N LEU A 186 21.14 66.66 -13.28
CA LEU A 186 22.40 67.27 -12.83
C LEU A 186 23.18 67.93 -13.98
N ASP A 187 23.07 67.42 -15.20
CA ASP A 187 23.69 68.03 -16.38
C ASP A 187 23.01 69.37 -16.76
N TYR A 188 21.73 69.53 -16.41
CA TYR A 188 20.99 70.79 -16.56
C TYR A 188 21.43 71.87 -15.55
N LEU A 189 21.91 71.48 -14.36
CA LEU A 189 22.40 72.42 -13.34
C LEU A 189 23.86 72.85 -13.55
N LEU A 190 24.68 72.02 -14.22
CA LEU A 190 26.06 72.35 -14.59
C LEU A 190 26.18 73.19 -15.88
N CYS A 191 25.10 73.31 -16.66
CA CYS A 191 25.04 74.12 -17.88
C CYS A 191 24.48 75.54 -17.67
N SER A 192 24.43 76.05 -16.43
CA SER A 192 24.19 77.47 -16.20
C SER A 192 25.46 78.26 -16.59
N PRO A 193 25.42 79.12 -17.63
CA PRO A 193 26.60 79.83 -18.10
C PRO A 193 27.12 80.79 -17.04
N LEU A 194 28.45 80.76 -16.90
CA LEU A 194 29.28 81.65 -16.09
C LEU A 194 28.80 83.10 -16.16
N ILE A 195 28.47 83.67 -15.00
CA ILE A 195 28.65 85.11 -14.80
C ILE A 195 30.16 85.32 -14.74
N GLU A 196 30.74 85.83 -15.83
CA GLU A 196 32.11 86.36 -15.87
C GLU A 196 32.21 87.46 -14.80
N CYS A 197 32.77 87.13 -13.64
CA CYS A 197 33.31 88.13 -12.74
C CYS A 197 34.74 88.42 -13.19
N ASP A 198 34.91 89.63 -13.68
CA ASP A 198 36.15 90.25 -14.13
C ASP A 198 37.37 89.92 -13.25
N MET A 199 38.49 89.69 -13.93
CA MET A 199 39.81 89.58 -13.33
C MET A 199 40.16 90.88 -12.59
N ILE A 200 40.34 90.77 -11.28
CA ILE A 200 41.16 91.73 -10.53
C ILE A 200 42.55 91.11 -10.35
N SER A 201 43.50 91.56 -11.16
CA SER A 201 44.92 91.36 -10.92
C SER A 201 45.31 92.05 -9.61
N ILE A 202 45.84 91.28 -8.66
CA ILE A 202 46.68 91.82 -7.58
C ILE A 202 48.06 91.21 -7.77
N GLY A 203 49.01 92.09 -8.09
CA GLY A 203 50.42 91.76 -8.23
C GLY A 203 51.08 91.43 -6.90
N ASP A 204 52.13 90.63 -7.02
CA ASP A 204 53.44 90.76 -6.37
C ASP A 204 53.52 91.70 -5.16
N ASP A 205 53.72 91.10 -3.98
CA ASP A 205 54.86 91.38 -3.11
C ASP A 205 54.63 90.65 -1.77
N PHE A 206 55.52 89.73 -1.40
CA PHE A 206 56.31 89.93 -0.17
C PHE A 206 57.45 88.93 -0.06
N THR A 207 58.62 89.50 0.20
CA THR A 207 59.89 88.88 0.51
C THR A 207 60.02 88.64 2.02
N ILE A 208 60.85 87.64 2.35
CA ILE A 208 61.45 87.26 3.66
C ILE A 208 60.63 86.29 4.52
#